data_AF-A0A3N0E3U6-F1
#
_entry.id   AF-A0A3N0E3U6-F1
#
_cell.length_a   1.000
_cell.length_b   1.000
_cell.length_c   1.000
_cell.angle_alpha   90.00
_cell.angle_beta   90.00
_cell.angle_gamma   90.00
#
_symmetry.space_group_name_H-M   'P 1'
#
loop_
_entity.id
_entity.type
_entity.pdbx_description
1 polymer ?
#
loop_
_entity_poly.entity_id
_entity_poly.type
_entity_poly.pdbx_seq_one_letter_code
_entity_poly.pdbx_strand_id
1 'polypeptide(L)'
;MKNTKTHLKPKKLAALIISILACTAVIAVEVSLRNVDREHTTTAGDPGSHLITSSVVLEEARASLEEEDPGSVEEVLPSIGGAIVVLDDGVAAVDPDTGKQRWSYRLPGTEVAAGITPLDTTDPDEDTTQRVVLTYNTPSLLGGTRGHTVSLSVYTGQKAHSSTHPVRDAPNERVRLLTKETWVIPRDNRTLEAFSLEHGQPSWEYQAPQGCRIDMPTTKNTVSGVATMQSQVIAAWHCPGEQRAQAVSLDSVTGEQEWVDTNVAWDREGTPQVRTMDTTDLATTEPPHAAHAIVQGDLDHYYRLLDEDGKFVSRGIWSEIEGLDEYVPAPATGPPDPTDQADVVVGHSDELRYALSLYVINEFLDRGMLDPDDIYEDTWVEGPDGERQLMKNRQGRMIGTNLIHQALEDDDQD
;
A
#
# COMPACT_ATOMS: atom_id res chain seq x y z
N MET A 1 48.97 49.22 7.65
CA MET A 1 47.85 48.56 6.92
C MET A 1 47.29 49.57 5.92
N LYS A 2 47.46 49.35 4.60
CA LYS A 2 46.97 50.27 3.57
C LYS A 2 45.49 49.98 3.32
N ASN A 3 44.64 50.96 3.62
CA ASN A 3 43.19 50.89 3.42
C ASN A 3 42.90 51.16 1.94
N THR A 4 42.83 50.11 1.13
CA THR A 4 42.54 50.21 -0.30
C THR A 4 41.04 50.40 -0.48
N LYS A 5 40.58 51.65 -0.57
CA LYS A 5 39.19 51.96 -0.97
C LYS A 5 39.00 51.60 -2.44
N THR A 6 38.44 50.44 -2.71
CA THR A 6 38.02 50.03 -4.05
C THR A 6 36.78 50.81 -4.45
N HIS A 7 36.95 51.89 -5.22
CA HIS A 7 35.83 52.58 -5.86
C HIS A 7 35.24 51.68 -6.96
N LEU A 8 34.10 51.02 -6.68
CA LEU A 8 33.32 50.37 -7.73
C LEU A 8 32.86 51.45 -8.72
N LYS A 9 33.26 51.32 -9.99
CA LYS A 9 32.79 52.23 -11.06
C LYS A 9 31.26 52.15 -11.14
N PRO A 10 30.54 53.27 -11.33
CA PRO A 10 29.07 53.32 -11.32
C PRO A 10 28.41 52.34 -12.30
N LYS A 11 29.06 52.05 -13.44
CA LYS A 11 28.61 51.03 -14.41
C LYS A 11 28.56 49.60 -13.83
N LYS A 12 29.51 49.24 -12.94
CA LYS A 12 29.54 47.92 -12.28
C LYS A 12 28.43 47.79 -11.24
N LEU A 13 28.11 48.89 -10.54
CA LEU A 13 27.01 48.91 -9.58
C LEU A 13 25.65 48.73 -10.26
N ALA A 14 25.42 49.44 -11.38
CA ALA A 14 24.19 49.30 -12.15
C ALA A 14 23.98 47.88 -12.70
N ALA A 15 25.04 47.26 -13.25
CA ALA A 15 24.97 45.88 -13.74
C ALA A 15 24.67 44.87 -12.61
N LEU A 16 25.27 45.06 -11.43
CA LEU A 16 25.00 44.22 -10.26
C LEU A 16 23.54 44.36 -9.80
N ILE A 17 23.01 45.59 -9.73
CA ILE A 17 21.61 45.83 -9.34
C ILE A 17 20.65 45.18 -10.33
N ILE A 18 20.89 45.32 -11.63
CA ILE A 18 20.06 44.69 -12.66
C ILE A 18 20.11 43.16 -12.54
N SER A 19 21.29 42.59 -12.29
CA SER A 19 21.44 41.14 -12.08
C SER A 19 20.67 40.66 -10.84
N ILE A 20 20.74 41.40 -9.73
CA ILE A 20 20.01 41.04 -8.50
C ILE A 20 18.50 41.11 -8.76
N LEU A 21 18.00 42.19 -9.37
CA LEU A 21 16.58 42.34 -9.68
C LEU A 21 16.08 41.23 -10.62
N ALA A 22 16.87 40.86 -11.64
CA ALA A 22 16.54 39.75 -12.53
C ALA A 22 16.49 38.42 -11.77
N CYS A 23 17.46 38.14 -10.89
CA CYS A 23 17.45 36.94 -10.05
C CYS A 23 16.23 36.91 -9.11
N THR A 24 15.90 38.04 -8.46
CA THR A 24 14.73 38.13 -7.58
C THR A 24 13.43 37.92 -8.34
N ALA A 25 13.30 38.46 -9.56
CA ALA A 25 12.12 38.25 -10.40
C ALA A 25 11.98 36.78 -10.80
N VAL A 26 13.07 36.12 -11.23
CA VAL A 26 13.06 34.69 -11.56
C VAL A 26 12.67 33.84 -10.34
N ILE A 27 13.22 34.14 -9.16
CA ILE A 27 12.84 33.45 -7.92
C ILE A 27 11.36 33.67 -7.59
N ALA A 28 10.85 34.89 -7.71
CA ALA A 28 9.45 35.20 -7.43
C ALA A 28 8.48 34.47 -8.37
N VAL A 29 8.79 34.42 -9.67
CA VAL A 29 7.99 33.67 -10.63
C VAL A 29 8.08 32.16 -10.37
N GLU A 30 9.25 31.63 -10.02
CA GLU A 30 9.41 30.22 -9.67
C GLU A 30 8.63 29.87 -8.39
N VAL A 31 8.63 30.74 -7.38
CA VAL A 31 7.81 30.59 -6.17
C VAL A 31 6.32 30.64 -6.51
N SER A 32 5.91 31.57 -7.38
CA SER A 32 4.51 31.66 -7.82
C SER A 32 4.04 30.44 -8.59
N LEU A 33 4.87 29.87 -9.47
CA LEU A 33 4.55 28.65 -10.23
C LEU A 33 4.53 27.40 -9.35
N ARG A 34 5.24 27.42 -8.22
CA ARG A 34 5.21 26.36 -7.22
C ARG A 34 4.05 26.48 -6.23
N ASN A 35 3.47 27.67 -6.11
CA ASN A 35 2.33 27.90 -5.24
C ASN A 35 1.07 27.46 -5.96
N VAL A 36 0.79 26.16 -5.90
CA VAL A 36 -0.50 25.60 -6.32
C VAL A 36 -1.53 26.05 -5.30
N ASP A 37 -2.64 26.61 -5.80
CA ASP A 37 -3.76 26.95 -4.94
C ASP A 37 -4.24 25.67 -4.24
N ARG A 38 -4.38 25.75 -2.92
CA ARG A 38 -4.64 24.59 -2.09
C ARG A 38 -5.82 24.86 -1.19
N GLU A 39 -6.80 23.98 -1.28
CA GLU A 39 -7.91 23.94 -0.35
C GLU A 39 -7.64 22.79 0.62
N HIS A 40 -7.41 23.13 1.89
CA HIS A 40 -7.04 22.16 2.91
C HIS A 40 -7.90 22.39 4.14
N THR A 41 -8.75 21.41 4.44
CA THR A 41 -9.50 21.33 5.69
C THR A 41 -8.86 20.28 6.59
N THR A 42 -8.91 20.50 7.90
CA THR A 42 -8.38 19.56 8.90
C THR A 42 -9.42 19.39 10.00
N THR A 43 -9.46 18.20 10.60
CA THR A 43 -10.31 17.94 11.78
C THR A 43 -9.47 17.85 13.04
N ALA A 44 -9.99 18.41 14.14
CA ALA A 44 -9.31 18.50 15.44
C ALA A 44 -9.58 17.29 16.35
N GLY A 45 -10.46 16.37 15.95
CA GLY A 45 -10.89 15.23 16.76
C GLY A 45 -10.14 13.96 16.43
N ASP A 46 -9.76 13.23 17.47
CA ASP A 46 -9.57 11.79 17.41
C ASP A 46 -10.95 11.16 17.17
N PRO A 47 -11.16 10.34 16.13
CA PRO A 47 -12.47 9.78 15.81
C PRO A 47 -13.06 8.88 16.91
N GLY A 48 -12.33 8.61 17.99
CA GLY A 48 -12.84 7.87 19.15
C GLY A 48 -13.12 6.39 18.87
N SER A 49 -13.00 5.96 17.62
CA SER A 49 -13.02 4.55 17.21
C SER A 49 -12.05 4.32 16.03
N HIS A 50 -11.27 3.25 16.14
CA HIS A 50 -10.32 2.79 15.12
C HIS A 50 -11.00 1.80 14.17
N LEU A 51 -12.13 2.20 13.58
CA LEU A 51 -12.90 1.33 12.69
C LEU A 51 -12.36 1.42 11.26
N ILE A 52 -12.13 0.25 10.65
CA ILE A 52 -11.91 0.11 9.21
C ILE A 52 -13.28 -0.07 8.55
N THR A 53 -13.45 0.60 7.42
CA THR A 53 -14.73 0.71 6.72
C THR A 53 -15.04 -0.52 5.88
N SER A 54 -16.30 -0.95 5.85
CA SER A 54 -16.77 -2.03 4.96
C SER A 54 -16.88 -1.55 3.51
N SER A 55 -16.89 -2.48 2.54
CA SER A 55 -17.06 -2.17 1.12
C SER A 55 -18.34 -1.38 0.83
N VAL A 56 -19.45 -1.74 1.46
CA VAL A 56 -20.72 -1.02 1.29
C VAL A 56 -20.63 0.41 1.78
N VAL A 57 -20.00 0.63 2.93
CA VAL A 57 -19.80 1.98 3.44
C VAL A 57 -18.83 2.77 2.54
N LEU A 58 -17.84 2.12 1.91
CA LEU A 58 -16.99 2.78 0.90
C LEU A 58 -17.79 3.23 -0.32
N GLU A 59 -18.74 2.42 -0.80
CA GLU A 59 -19.60 2.78 -1.93
C GLU A 59 -20.61 3.87 -1.56
N GLU A 60 -21.18 3.84 -0.35
CA GLU A 60 -22.01 4.94 0.16
C GLU A 60 -21.20 6.23 0.29
N ALA A 61 -19.96 6.16 0.77
CA ALA A 61 -19.04 7.29 0.85
C ALA A 61 -18.71 7.87 -0.54
N ARG A 62 -18.49 7.00 -1.54
CA ARG A 62 -18.33 7.42 -2.94
C ARG A 62 -19.58 8.15 -3.42
N ALA A 63 -20.76 7.54 -3.29
CA ALA A 63 -22.01 8.10 -3.77
C ALA A 63 -22.34 9.45 -3.11
N SER A 64 -22.11 9.56 -1.80
CA SER A 64 -22.30 10.78 -1.00
C SER A 64 -21.40 11.92 -1.51
N LEU A 65 -20.11 11.65 -1.77
CA LEU A 65 -19.19 12.65 -2.30
C LEU A 65 -19.50 13.06 -3.73
N GLU A 66 -19.85 12.12 -4.60
CA GLU A 66 -20.25 12.42 -5.98
C GLU A 66 -21.50 13.31 -6.06
N GLU A 67 -22.39 13.23 -5.06
CA GLU A 67 -23.56 14.12 -4.94
C GLU A 67 -23.17 15.53 -4.46
N GLU A 68 -22.26 15.64 -3.48
CA GLU A 68 -21.86 16.91 -2.86
C GLU A 68 -20.85 17.72 -3.69
N ASP A 69 -19.91 17.06 -4.36
CA ASP A 69 -18.81 17.67 -5.10
C ASP A 69 -18.60 16.95 -6.44
N PRO A 70 -18.79 17.62 -7.60
CA PRO A 70 -18.73 16.99 -8.93
C PRO A 70 -17.32 16.55 -9.38
N GLY A 71 -16.33 16.50 -8.48
CA GLY A 71 -15.04 15.88 -8.77
C GLY A 71 -15.22 14.39 -9.06
N SER A 72 -14.52 13.86 -10.07
CA SER A 72 -14.57 12.42 -10.35
C SER A 72 -13.82 11.66 -9.26
N VAL A 73 -14.53 10.80 -8.53
CA VAL A 73 -13.93 9.83 -7.65
C VAL A 73 -13.14 8.84 -8.49
N GLU A 74 -11.82 8.80 -8.29
CA GLU A 74 -10.94 7.86 -8.98
C GLU A 74 -10.86 6.54 -8.24
N GLU A 75 -10.72 6.60 -6.92
CA GLU A 75 -10.49 5.44 -6.07
C GLU A 75 -11.00 5.70 -4.65
N VAL A 76 -11.39 4.64 -3.95
CA VAL A 76 -11.72 4.71 -2.52
C VAL A 76 -10.81 3.74 -1.78
N LEU A 77 -9.93 4.30 -0.96
CA LEU A 77 -8.93 3.57 -0.21
C LEU A 77 -9.41 3.37 1.24
N PRO A 78 -9.55 2.12 1.71
CA PRO A 78 -9.87 1.83 3.09
C PRO A 78 -8.76 2.29 4.04
N SER A 79 -9.13 2.83 5.19
CA SER A 79 -8.18 3.45 6.13
C SER A 79 -8.63 3.32 7.58
N ILE A 80 -7.71 3.59 8.51
CA ILE A 80 -8.06 3.65 9.92
C ILE A 80 -8.90 4.91 10.21
N GLY A 81 -10.11 4.69 10.72
CA GLY A 81 -11.08 5.75 11.00
C GLY A 81 -11.96 6.13 9.81
N GLY A 82 -11.98 5.35 8.72
CA GLY A 82 -12.92 5.60 7.63
C GLY A 82 -12.41 5.22 6.25
N ALA A 83 -12.77 6.02 5.27
CA ALA A 83 -12.34 5.90 3.88
C ALA A 83 -11.50 7.12 3.50
N ILE A 84 -10.51 6.93 2.64
CA ILE A 84 -9.88 8.01 1.89
C ILE A 84 -10.37 7.92 0.45
N VAL A 85 -11.10 8.92 0.01
CA VAL A 85 -11.54 9.04 -1.36
C VAL A 85 -10.49 9.82 -2.13
N VAL A 86 -9.93 9.18 -3.15
CA VAL A 86 -8.99 9.76 -4.10
C VAL A 86 -9.79 10.40 -5.22
N LEU A 87 -9.50 11.68 -5.45
CA LEU A 87 -10.18 12.53 -6.42
C LEU A 87 -9.13 12.96 -7.46
N ASP A 88 -9.59 13.37 -8.63
CA ASP A 88 -8.73 13.86 -9.73
C ASP A 88 -7.73 14.95 -9.31
N ASP A 89 -8.09 15.79 -8.34
CA ASP A 89 -7.27 16.90 -7.85
C ASP A 89 -6.84 16.81 -6.37
N GLY A 90 -7.16 15.72 -5.67
CA GLY A 90 -6.91 15.66 -4.24
C GLY A 90 -7.36 14.39 -3.54
N VAL A 91 -7.51 14.51 -2.22
CA VAL A 91 -8.04 13.45 -1.36
C VAL A 91 -9.02 14.02 -0.35
N ALA A 92 -10.01 13.22 0.04
CA ALA A 92 -10.94 13.52 1.12
C ALA A 92 -11.05 12.31 2.05
N ALA A 93 -11.05 12.53 3.36
CA ALA A 93 -11.40 11.49 4.31
C ALA A 93 -12.88 11.56 4.64
N VAL A 94 -13.54 10.40 4.63
CA VAL A 94 -14.96 10.24 4.95
C VAL A 94 -15.10 9.49 6.25
N ASP A 95 -16.06 9.92 7.06
CA ASP A 95 -16.50 9.24 8.27
C ASP A 95 -17.36 8.01 7.89
N PRO A 96 -17.03 6.81 8.36
CA PRO A 96 -17.71 5.60 7.92
C PRO A 96 -19.14 5.49 8.44
N ASP A 97 -19.44 6.05 9.61
CA ASP A 97 -20.78 5.93 10.20
C ASP A 97 -21.78 6.87 9.53
N THR A 98 -21.30 8.02 9.04
CA THR A 98 -22.16 9.10 8.54
C THR A 98 -22.03 9.34 7.04
N GLY A 99 -21.02 8.78 6.37
CA GLY A 99 -20.72 9.05 4.97
C GLY A 99 -20.30 10.50 4.69
N LYS A 100 -19.99 11.29 5.73
CA LYS A 100 -19.65 12.71 5.60
C LYS A 100 -18.15 12.94 5.55
N GLN A 101 -17.74 13.93 4.76
CA GLN A 101 -16.37 14.39 4.71
C GLN A 101 -15.89 14.92 6.09
N ARG A 102 -14.80 14.37 6.61
CA ARG A 102 -14.11 14.82 7.84
C ARG A 102 -13.05 15.87 7.54
N TRP A 103 -12.25 15.65 6.52
CA TRP A 103 -11.20 16.56 6.06
C TRP A 103 -10.91 16.33 4.59
N SER A 104 -10.28 17.30 3.94
CA SER A 104 -9.93 17.24 2.52
C SER A 104 -8.66 18.02 2.22
N TYR A 105 -7.90 17.55 1.22
CA TYR A 105 -6.73 18.21 0.68
C TYR A 105 -6.84 18.21 -0.84
N ARG A 106 -7.20 19.37 -1.42
CA ARG A 106 -7.48 19.55 -2.86
C ARG A 106 -6.47 20.52 -3.47
N LEU A 107 -6.10 20.25 -4.72
CA LEU A 107 -5.17 21.03 -5.55
C LEU A 107 -5.83 21.33 -6.91
N PRO A 108 -6.80 22.24 -6.99
CA PRO A 108 -7.62 22.44 -8.19
C PRO A 108 -6.81 22.56 -9.48
N GLY A 109 -7.16 21.74 -10.47
CA GLY A 109 -6.50 21.69 -11.77
C GLY A 109 -5.12 21.02 -11.78
N THR A 110 -4.76 20.30 -10.73
CA THR A 110 -3.52 19.52 -10.63
C THR A 110 -3.85 18.05 -10.48
N GLU A 111 -3.45 17.23 -11.45
CA GLU A 111 -3.54 15.77 -11.35
C GLU A 111 -2.70 15.27 -10.17
N VAL A 112 -3.35 14.50 -9.30
CA VAL A 112 -2.72 13.89 -8.13
C VAL A 112 -2.72 12.37 -8.25
N ALA A 113 -1.90 11.72 -7.43
CA ALA A 113 -2.11 10.34 -7.06
C ALA A 113 -1.94 10.21 -5.55
N ALA A 114 -2.68 9.30 -4.94
CA ALA A 114 -2.62 9.03 -3.51
C ALA A 114 -2.44 7.55 -3.23
N GLY A 115 -1.82 7.24 -2.10
CA GLY A 115 -1.76 5.92 -1.52
C GLY A 115 -1.80 6.04 0.00
N ILE A 116 -2.05 4.93 0.69
CA ILE A 116 -2.06 4.87 2.15
C ILE A 116 -0.94 3.96 2.62
N THR A 117 -0.25 4.36 3.69
CA THR A 117 0.73 3.48 4.32
C THR A 117 0.01 2.27 4.97
N PRO A 118 0.65 1.09 5.01
CA PRO A 118 0.09 -0.07 5.71
C PRO A 118 -0.33 0.26 7.15
N LEU A 119 -1.44 -0.33 7.60
CA LEU A 119 -1.97 -0.10 8.95
C LEU A 119 -1.24 -0.98 9.97
N ASP A 120 -0.67 -0.39 11.02
CA ASP A 120 -0.17 -1.10 12.21
C ASP A 120 -1.31 -1.70 13.03
N THR A 121 -1.50 -3.02 12.92
CA THR A 121 -2.50 -3.77 13.67
C THR A 121 -1.93 -4.46 14.90
N THR A 122 -0.62 -4.41 15.11
CA THR A 122 0.02 -5.10 16.24
C THR A 122 -0.28 -4.40 17.56
N ASP A 123 -0.36 -3.07 17.52
CA ASP A 123 -0.80 -2.25 18.64
C ASP A 123 -1.66 -1.05 18.15
N PRO A 124 -2.95 -1.28 17.87
CA PRO A 124 -3.83 -0.25 17.33
C PRO A 124 -4.12 0.86 18.34
N ASP A 125 -3.78 0.70 19.62
CA ASP A 125 -4.01 1.71 20.66
C ASP A 125 -2.77 2.60 20.90
N GLU A 126 -1.56 2.09 20.63
CA GLU A 126 -0.31 2.84 20.88
C GLU A 126 0.23 3.59 19.65
N ASP A 127 0.02 3.11 18.42
CA ASP A 127 0.64 3.71 17.23
C ASP A 127 -0.23 3.68 15.95
N THR A 128 -1.26 4.51 15.92
CA THR A 128 -2.14 4.66 14.74
C THR A 128 -1.58 5.61 13.67
N THR A 129 -0.30 5.52 13.35
CA THR A 129 0.40 6.45 12.44
C THR A 129 0.13 6.22 10.94
N GLN A 130 -1.03 5.69 10.57
CA GLN A 130 -1.38 5.55 9.16
C GLN A 130 -1.42 6.94 8.47
N ARG A 131 -0.79 7.01 7.29
CA ARG A 131 -0.62 8.25 6.53
C ARG A 131 -1.19 8.11 5.14
N VAL A 132 -1.81 9.18 4.66
CA VAL A 132 -2.08 9.37 3.23
C VAL A 132 -0.86 10.02 2.62
N VAL A 133 -0.34 9.43 1.55
CA VAL A 133 0.78 9.94 0.77
C VAL A 133 0.23 10.43 -0.56
N LEU A 134 0.21 11.75 -0.73
CA LEU A 134 -0.25 12.43 -1.95
C LEU A 134 0.97 12.85 -2.78
N THR A 135 0.95 12.60 -4.07
CA THR A 135 1.98 13.08 -4.99
C THR A 135 1.38 13.79 -6.19
N TYR A 136 2.10 14.79 -6.70
CA TYR A 136 1.71 15.55 -7.88
C TYR A 136 2.93 16.18 -8.55
N ASN A 137 2.74 16.79 -9.71
CA ASN A 137 3.79 17.45 -10.47
C ASN A 137 3.44 18.93 -10.68
N THR A 138 4.42 19.83 -10.53
CA THR A 138 4.25 21.26 -10.88
C THR A 138 5.22 21.68 -11.98
N PRO A 139 4.86 22.65 -12.84
CA PRO A 139 5.79 23.27 -13.78
C PRO A 139 6.98 23.96 -13.07
N SER A 140 8.12 24.09 -13.77
CA SER A 140 9.29 24.86 -13.32
C SER A 140 9.85 25.74 -14.45
N LEU A 141 10.32 26.95 -14.11
CA LEU A 141 10.86 27.93 -15.08
C LEU A 141 12.11 27.48 -15.80
N LEU A 142 12.88 26.57 -15.18
CA LEU A 142 14.15 26.10 -15.74
C LEU A 142 13.97 25.03 -16.82
N GLY A 143 12.73 24.81 -17.28
CA GLY A 143 12.40 23.76 -18.24
C GLY A 143 12.36 22.42 -17.53
N GLY A 144 11.18 22.02 -17.09
CA GLY A 144 10.95 20.73 -16.46
C GLY A 144 9.75 20.75 -15.53
N THR A 145 9.48 19.59 -14.96
CA THR A 145 8.47 19.38 -13.91
C THR A 145 9.19 19.08 -12.60
N ARG A 146 8.56 19.45 -11.47
CA ARG A 146 9.00 19.07 -10.13
C ARG A 146 7.94 18.21 -9.48
N GLY A 147 8.38 17.10 -8.90
CA GLY A 147 7.52 16.20 -8.17
C GLY A 147 7.39 16.73 -6.75
N HIS A 148 6.17 16.67 -6.22
CA HIS A 148 5.87 16.95 -4.83
C HIS A 148 5.32 15.69 -4.20
N THR A 149 5.67 15.49 -2.94
CA THR A 149 5.11 14.46 -2.07
C THR A 149 4.66 15.12 -0.78
N VAL A 150 3.44 14.82 -0.34
CA VAL A 150 2.83 15.33 0.88
C VAL A 150 2.36 14.13 1.69
N SER A 151 2.78 14.06 2.95
CA SER A 151 2.25 13.08 3.90
C SER A 151 1.23 13.77 4.82
N LEU A 152 0.04 13.19 4.89
CA LEU A 152 -1.07 13.63 5.74
C LEU A 152 -1.42 12.54 6.75
N SER A 153 -1.78 12.93 7.97
CA SER A 153 -2.42 12.02 8.92
C SER A 153 -3.79 11.59 8.37
N VAL A 154 -4.05 10.28 8.35
CA VAL A 154 -5.35 9.72 7.90
C VAL A 154 -6.52 10.27 8.73
N TYR A 155 -6.34 10.53 10.03
CA TYR A 155 -7.42 11.01 10.90
C TYR A 155 -7.75 12.48 10.77
N THR A 156 -6.71 13.30 10.77
CA THR A 156 -6.87 14.75 10.96
C THR A 156 -6.68 15.53 9.67
N GLY A 157 -6.11 14.90 8.63
CA GLY A 157 -5.63 15.57 7.44
C GLY A 157 -4.44 16.49 7.72
N GLN A 158 -3.89 16.51 8.93
CA GLN A 158 -2.74 17.37 9.24
C GLN A 158 -1.53 16.93 8.44
N LYS A 159 -0.85 17.91 7.85
CA LYS A 159 0.36 17.66 7.07
C LYS A 159 1.51 17.32 8.01
N ALA A 160 1.94 16.06 7.98
CA ALA A 160 3.14 15.61 8.68
C ALA A 160 4.39 16.15 7.97
N HIS A 161 4.45 16.00 6.64
CA HIS A 161 5.59 16.44 5.84
C HIS A 161 5.21 16.86 4.42
N SER A 162 6.07 17.66 3.80
CA SER A 162 6.04 17.91 2.35
C SER A 162 7.45 18.06 1.79
N SER A 163 7.70 17.43 0.65
CA SER A 163 8.98 17.48 -0.04
C SER A 163 8.83 17.73 -1.53
N THR A 164 9.92 18.18 -2.15
CA THR A 164 10.01 18.34 -3.60
C THR A 164 11.20 17.54 -4.12
N HIS A 165 11.03 16.86 -5.25
CA HIS A 165 12.07 16.07 -5.87
C HIS A 165 12.06 16.25 -7.40
N PRO A 166 13.14 15.90 -8.11
CA PRO A 166 13.13 15.85 -9.56
C PRO A 166 12.02 14.89 -10.06
N VAL A 167 11.32 15.26 -11.13
CA VAL A 167 10.38 14.32 -11.77
C VAL A 167 11.18 13.36 -12.63
N ARG A 168 11.19 12.10 -12.19
CA ARG A 168 11.59 10.96 -13.01
C ARG A 168 10.40 10.05 -13.31
N ASP A 169 9.38 10.11 -12.45
CA ASP A 169 8.27 9.15 -12.38
C ASP A 169 6.93 9.89 -12.41
N ALA A 170 5.90 9.19 -12.87
CA ALA A 170 4.54 9.69 -12.77
C ALA A 170 4.07 9.72 -11.30
N PRO A 171 3.07 10.55 -10.93
CA PRO A 171 2.53 10.56 -9.57
C PRO A 171 2.11 9.18 -9.05
N ASN A 172 1.33 8.44 -9.83
CA ASN A 172 0.84 7.11 -9.47
C ASN A 172 1.95 6.08 -9.20
N GLU A 173 3.10 6.19 -9.86
CA GLU A 173 4.25 5.30 -9.62
C GLU A 173 4.90 5.55 -8.24
N ARG A 174 4.74 6.75 -7.66
CA ARG A 174 5.39 7.17 -6.40
C ARG A 174 4.64 6.78 -5.13
N VAL A 175 3.35 6.45 -5.24
CA VAL A 175 2.47 6.16 -4.09
C VAL A 175 2.14 4.68 -3.97
N ARG A 176 2.78 3.84 -4.79
CA ARG A 176 2.39 2.45 -4.94
C ARG A 176 3.01 1.51 -3.91
N LEU A 177 4.28 1.70 -3.62
CA LEU A 177 5.02 0.88 -2.67
C LEU A 177 5.29 1.75 -1.45
N LEU A 178 4.41 1.63 -0.47
CA LEU A 178 4.45 2.42 0.77
C LEU A 178 4.72 1.50 1.96
N THR A 179 5.64 1.94 2.81
CA THR A 179 5.84 1.41 4.15
C THR A 179 5.35 2.46 5.16
N LYS A 180 5.49 2.22 6.46
CA LYS A 180 5.17 3.20 7.51
C LYS A 180 6.01 4.47 7.38
N GLU A 181 7.28 4.31 7.00
CA GLU A 181 8.28 5.38 7.03
C GLU A 181 8.86 5.76 5.67
N THR A 182 8.66 4.96 4.64
CA THR A 182 9.25 5.18 3.32
C THR A 182 8.27 4.95 2.18
N TRP A 183 8.50 5.63 1.06
CA TRP A 183 7.97 5.20 -0.22
C TRP A 183 9.12 4.65 -1.07
N VAL A 184 8.85 3.56 -1.80
CA VAL A 184 9.83 2.83 -2.59
C VAL A 184 9.51 3.01 -4.06
N ILE A 185 10.53 3.31 -4.87
CA ILE A 185 10.39 3.50 -6.31
C ILE A 185 11.28 2.48 -7.02
N PRO A 186 10.69 1.63 -7.88
CA PRO A 186 11.46 0.84 -8.83
C PRO A 186 12.24 1.73 -9.79
N ARG A 187 13.55 1.51 -9.86
CA ARG A 187 14.44 2.07 -10.87
C ARG A 187 14.86 0.93 -11.76
N ASP A 188 14.46 0.98 -13.04
CA ASP A 188 14.67 -0.12 -13.98
C ASP A 188 14.12 -1.47 -13.46
N ASN A 189 14.69 -2.60 -13.87
CA ASN A 189 14.26 -3.94 -13.47
C ASN A 189 15.19 -4.58 -12.43
N ARG A 190 16.02 -3.80 -11.73
CA ARG A 190 17.00 -4.31 -10.76
C ARG A 190 17.19 -3.43 -9.54
N THR A 191 16.84 -2.15 -9.62
CA THR A 191 17.11 -1.20 -8.54
C THR A 191 15.82 -0.77 -7.85
N LEU A 192 15.85 -0.66 -6.54
CA LEU A 192 14.82 -0.06 -5.71
C LEU A 192 15.43 1.13 -4.98
N GLU A 193 14.81 2.31 -5.07
CA GLU A 193 15.20 3.50 -4.31
C GLU A 193 14.10 3.80 -3.29
N ALA A 194 14.47 3.99 -2.02
CA ALA A 194 13.53 4.42 -0.99
C ALA A 194 13.76 5.86 -0.57
N PHE A 195 12.67 6.52 -0.20
CA PHE A 195 12.66 7.90 0.26
C PHE A 195 11.89 7.98 1.57
N SER A 196 12.43 8.72 2.54
CA SER A 196 11.77 8.95 3.83
C SER A 196 10.46 9.72 3.65
N LEU A 197 9.37 9.25 4.23
CA LEU A 197 8.10 9.98 4.32
C LEU A 197 8.20 11.22 5.23
N GLU A 198 9.13 11.21 6.18
CA GLU A 198 9.35 12.32 7.12
C GLU A 198 10.23 13.44 6.53
N HIS A 199 11.19 13.09 5.69
CA HIS A 199 12.17 14.07 5.16
C HIS A 199 12.11 14.24 3.65
N GLY A 200 11.53 13.28 2.93
CA GLY A 200 11.42 13.25 1.47
C GLY A 200 12.76 13.17 0.75
N GLN A 201 13.80 12.77 1.45
CA GLN A 201 15.14 12.57 0.92
C GLN A 201 15.36 11.08 0.63
N PRO A 202 16.23 10.73 -0.33
CA PRO A 202 16.65 9.34 -0.53
C PRO A 202 17.22 8.78 0.78
N SER A 203 16.71 7.63 1.21
CA SER A 203 17.17 6.92 2.41
C SER A 203 18.18 5.85 2.03
N TRP A 204 17.85 5.00 1.06
CA TRP A 204 18.68 3.89 0.62
C TRP A 204 18.38 3.49 -0.83
N GLU A 205 19.31 2.72 -1.40
CA GLU A 205 19.19 2.10 -2.72
C GLU A 205 19.55 0.62 -2.59
N TYR A 206 18.69 -0.26 -3.10
CA TYR A 206 18.96 -1.69 -3.23
C TYR A 206 19.12 -2.05 -4.71
N GLN A 207 20.13 -2.85 -5.03
CA GLN A 207 20.35 -3.35 -6.37
C GLN A 207 20.45 -4.87 -6.38
N ALA A 208 19.56 -5.52 -7.13
CA ALA A 208 19.61 -6.97 -7.35
C ALA A 208 20.96 -7.37 -8.00
N PRO A 209 21.46 -8.60 -7.74
CA PRO A 209 22.76 -9.02 -8.25
C PRO A 209 22.88 -8.91 -9.78
N GLN A 210 24.12 -8.85 -10.27
CA GLN A 210 24.37 -8.70 -11.70
C GLN A 210 23.76 -9.87 -12.50
N GLY A 211 23.03 -9.56 -13.56
CA GLY A 211 22.37 -10.57 -14.41
C GLY A 211 21.02 -11.05 -13.86
N CYS A 212 20.60 -10.55 -12.70
CA CYS A 212 19.28 -10.79 -12.14
C CYS A 212 18.32 -9.66 -12.50
N ARG A 213 17.02 -9.92 -12.38
CA ARG A 213 15.94 -8.96 -12.59
C ARG A 213 14.84 -9.16 -11.56
N ILE A 214 14.23 -8.07 -11.14
CA ILE A 214 13.01 -8.00 -10.34
C ILE A 214 11.86 -7.77 -11.33
N ASP A 215 10.76 -8.52 -11.18
CA ASP A 215 9.54 -8.20 -11.92
C ASP A 215 8.90 -6.96 -11.30
N MET A 216 8.89 -5.84 -12.02
CA MET A 216 8.49 -4.59 -11.41
C MET A 216 6.97 -4.41 -11.45
N PRO A 217 6.40 -3.83 -10.39
CA PRO A 217 4.99 -3.52 -10.35
C PRO A 217 4.55 -2.66 -11.57
N THR A 218 3.46 -3.01 -12.28
CA THR A 218 2.84 -2.15 -13.33
C THR A 218 1.44 -1.68 -12.94
N THR A 219 0.94 -0.56 -13.49
CA THR A 219 -0.37 0.03 -13.10
C THR A 219 -1.55 -0.93 -13.24
N LYS A 220 -1.41 -2.01 -14.00
CA LYS A 220 -2.45 -3.01 -14.27
C LYS A 220 -2.24 -4.33 -13.54
N ASN A 221 -1.10 -4.51 -12.88
CA ASN A 221 -0.75 -5.77 -12.26
C ASN A 221 -0.17 -5.51 -10.88
N THR A 222 -0.95 -5.81 -9.84
CA THR A 222 -0.56 -5.69 -8.43
C THR A 222 0.46 -6.75 -8.05
N VAL A 223 0.43 -7.91 -8.69
CA VAL A 223 1.40 -8.98 -8.47
C VAL A 223 2.73 -8.64 -9.13
N SER A 224 3.79 -8.61 -8.35
CA SER A 224 5.13 -8.24 -8.84
C SER A 224 6.22 -8.90 -7.98
N GLY A 225 7.48 -8.79 -8.39
CA GLY A 225 8.64 -9.18 -7.58
C GLY A 225 8.93 -8.23 -6.42
N VAL A 226 8.06 -7.25 -6.11
CA VAL A 226 8.24 -6.33 -4.98
C VAL A 226 6.94 -6.16 -4.21
N ALA A 227 7.02 -6.17 -2.90
CA ALA A 227 5.94 -5.78 -2.01
C ALA A 227 6.49 -4.95 -0.84
N THR A 228 5.61 -4.18 -0.22
CA THR A 228 5.93 -3.41 0.99
C THR A 228 5.04 -3.86 2.13
N MET A 229 5.64 -3.93 3.32
CA MET A 229 4.96 -4.09 4.61
C MET A 229 5.20 -2.82 5.43
N GLN A 230 4.77 -2.80 6.69
CA GLN A 230 4.97 -1.62 7.56
C GLN A 230 6.45 -1.28 7.75
N SER A 231 7.27 -2.26 8.07
CA SER A 231 8.69 -2.10 8.41
C SER A 231 9.64 -2.71 7.39
N GLN A 232 9.13 -3.43 6.39
CA GLN A 232 9.94 -4.21 5.45
C GLN A 232 9.59 -3.94 3.98
N VAL A 233 10.58 -4.16 3.12
CA VAL A 233 10.42 -4.24 1.67
C VAL A 233 10.87 -5.61 1.22
N ILE A 234 9.96 -6.36 0.60
CA ILE A 234 10.24 -7.69 0.09
C ILE A 234 10.55 -7.57 -1.39
N ALA A 235 11.74 -8.04 -1.80
CA ALA A 235 12.16 -8.03 -3.19
C ALA A 235 12.55 -9.44 -3.63
N ALA A 236 11.83 -9.97 -4.62
CA ALA A 236 12.09 -11.23 -5.27
C ALA A 236 12.66 -11.00 -6.67
N TRP A 237 13.75 -11.68 -6.97
CA TRP A 237 14.45 -11.53 -8.24
C TRP A 237 14.86 -12.88 -8.82
N HIS A 238 14.99 -12.92 -10.13
CA HIS A 238 15.41 -14.09 -10.91
C HIS A 238 16.60 -13.75 -11.80
N CYS A 239 17.57 -14.66 -11.91
CA CYS A 239 18.78 -14.56 -12.72
C CYS A 239 18.71 -15.60 -13.85
N PRO A 240 18.19 -15.24 -15.05
CA PRO A 240 17.98 -16.20 -16.13
C PRO A 240 19.23 -16.97 -16.56
N GLY A 241 20.40 -16.34 -16.46
CA GLY A 241 21.67 -16.99 -16.82
C GLY A 241 22.18 -18.02 -15.81
N GLU A 242 21.67 -17.99 -14.58
CA GLU A 242 22.07 -18.89 -13.49
C GLU A 242 20.93 -19.83 -13.07
N GLN A 243 19.74 -19.71 -13.68
CA GLN A 243 18.50 -20.37 -13.26
C GLN A 243 18.21 -20.16 -11.77
N ARG A 244 18.58 -19.01 -11.20
CA ARG A 244 18.48 -18.78 -9.75
C ARG A 244 17.43 -17.73 -9.47
N ALA A 245 16.49 -17.99 -8.57
CA ALA A 245 15.66 -16.94 -7.98
C ALA A 245 15.72 -16.96 -6.46
N GLN A 246 15.66 -15.77 -5.88
CA GLN A 246 15.74 -15.53 -4.43
C GLN A 246 14.74 -14.44 -4.05
N ALA A 247 14.34 -14.42 -2.79
CA ALA A 247 13.72 -13.26 -2.17
C ALA A 247 14.59 -12.74 -1.03
N VAL A 248 14.53 -11.43 -0.82
CA VAL A 248 15.16 -10.75 0.30
C VAL A 248 14.12 -9.89 1.01
N SER A 249 14.25 -9.79 2.33
CA SER A 249 13.64 -8.70 3.09
C SER A 249 14.69 -7.63 3.37
N LEU A 250 14.26 -6.40 3.19
CA LEU A 250 15.04 -5.20 3.48
C LEU A 250 14.30 -4.41 4.55
N ASP A 251 15.02 -3.97 5.58
CA ASP A 251 14.48 -2.99 6.52
C ASP A 251 14.07 -1.72 5.77
N SER A 252 12.83 -1.28 5.96
CA SER A 252 12.22 -0.20 5.18
C SER A 252 12.91 1.15 5.35
N VAL A 253 13.63 1.36 6.46
CA VAL A 253 14.25 2.64 6.83
C VAL A 253 15.69 2.72 6.35
N THR A 254 16.44 1.62 6.50
CA THR A 254 17.88 1.53 6.26
C THR A 254 18.25 0.81 4.96
N GLY A 255 17.35 -0.04 4.45
CA GLY A 255 17.63 -0.92 3.32
C GLY A 255 18.57 -2.08 3.66
N GLU A 256 18.90 -2.28 4.94
CA GLU A 256 19.71 -3.41 5.38
C GLU A 256 18.94 -4.72 5.16
N GLN A 257 19.65 -5.72 4.64
CA GLN A 257 19.07 -7.02 4.37
C GLN A 257 18.89 -7.80 5.68
N GLU A 258 17.64 -8.07 6.05
CA GLU A 258 17.32 -8.80 7.28
C GLU A 258 17.39 -10.32 7.08
N TRP A 259 16.92 -10.80 5.93
CA TRP A 259 17.02 -12.20 5.54
C TRP A 259 17.07 -12.39 4.03
N VAL A 260 17.48 -13.60 3.63
CA VAL A 260 17.48 -14.07 2.23
C VAL A 260 16.88 -15.47 2.21
N ASP A 261 15.90 -15.68 1.34
CA ASP A 261 15.45 -17.02 0.99
C ASP A 261 15.99 -17.40 -0.39
N THR A 262 16.90 -18.36 -0.39
CA THR A 262 17.52 -18.90 -1.60
C THR A 262 16.69 -20.00 -2.26
N ASN A 263 15.61 -20.45 -1.60
CA ASN A 263 14.78 -21.59 -2.00
C ASN A 263 13.42 -21.17 -2.54
N VAL A 264 13.17 -19.86 -2.72
CA VAL A 264 11.93 -19.34 -3.30
C VAL A 264 11.66 -19.98 -4.65
N ALA A 265 12.68 -20.07 -5.52
CA ALA A 265 12.52 -20.73 -6.81
C ALA A 265 13.53 -21.84 -7.13
N TRP A 266 14.71 -21.98 -6.53
CA TRP A 266 15.75 -22.91 -7.05
C TRP A 266 15.94 -22.78 -8.59
N ASP A 267 16.37 -23.85 -9.29
CA ASP A 267 16.66 -23.96 -10.73
C ASP A 267 15.43 -23.82 -11.67
N ARG A 268 14.40 -23.04 -11.26
CA ARG A 268 13.09 -23.00 -11.95
C ARG A 268 13.00 -21.95 -13.05
N GLU A 269 12.09 -22.20 -13.99
CA GLU A 269 11.66 -21.23 -15.00
C GLU A 269 10.52 -20.37 -14.44
N GLY A 270 10.82 -19.16 -13.98
CA GLY A 270 9.79 -18.23 -13.52
C GLY A 270 10.38 -17.05 -12.76
N THR A 271 9.75 -15.88 -12.86
CA THR A 271 10.12 -14.76 -12.00
C THR A 271 9.25 -14.84 -10.75
N PRO A 272 9.83 -14.97 -9.55
CA PRO A 272 9.05 -15.13 -8.33
C PRO A 272 8.13 -13.93 -8.13
N GLN A 273 6.92 -14.22 -7.70
CA GLN A 273 5.88 -13.24 -7.44
C GLN A 273 5.77 -13.03 -5.94
N VAL A 274 5.65 -11.77 -5.55
CA VAL A 274 5.36 -11.34 -4.19
C VAL A 274 3.94 -10.81 -4.16
N ARG A 275 3.13 -11.34 -3.26
CA ARG A 275 1.73 -10.98 -3.08
C ARG A 275 1.54 -10.50 -1.65
N THR A 276 0.83 -9.40 -1.48
CA THR A 276 0.48 -8.86 -0.17
C THR A 276 -0.88 -9.38 0.28
N MET A 277 -1.02 -9.55 1.59
CA MET A 277 -2.29 -9.76 2.26
C MET A 277 -2.51 -8.55 3.17
N ASP A 278 -3.00 -7.44 2.61
CA ASP A 278 -3.26 -6.20 3.36
C ASP A 278 -4.65 -6.27 4.02
N THR A 279 -4.79 -5.66 5.19
CA THR A 279 -6.07 -5.60 5.88
C THR A 279 -7.06 -4.61 5.35
N THR A 280 -6.59 -3.61 4.65
CA THR A 280 -7.44 -2.63 4.03
C THR A 280 -8.07 -3.21 2.76
N ASP A 281 -7.40 -4.12 2.04
CA ASP A 281 -7.97 -4.77 0.85
C ASP A 281 -9.29 -5.50 1.17
N LEU A 282 -10.35 -5.10 0.46
CA LEU A 282 -11.68 -5.66 0.60
C LEU A 282 -11.76 -6.97 -0.17
N ALA A 283 -12.60 -7.91 0.30
CA ALA A 283 -12.84 -9.17 -0.38
C ALA A 283 -13.39 -9.01 -1.82
N THR A 284 -13.93 -7.83 -2.13
CA THR A 284 -14.60 -7.50 -3.39
C THR A 284 -13.80 -6.57 -4.30
N THR A 285 -12.67 -6.00 -3.84
CA THR A 285 -11.82 -5.18 -4.70
C THR A 285 -10.99 -6.08 -5.61
N GLU A 286 -11.04 -5.82 -6.91
CA GLU A 286 -10.66 -6.75 -7.98
C GLU A 286 -9.31 -7.48 -7.78
N PRO A 287 -9.23 -8.74 -8.26
CA PRO A 287 -8.14 -9.68 -7.98
C PRO A 287 -6.75 -9.26 -8.48
N PRO A 288 -5.69 -9.93 -7.97
CA PRO A 288 -5.75 -11.06 -7.04
C PRO A 288 -5.19 -10.75 -5.64
N HIS A 289 -6.10 -10.62 -4.67
CA HIS A 289 -5.76 -10.67 -3.25
C HIS A 289 -5.16 -12.04 -2.90
N ALA A 290 -4.07 -12.07 -2.12
CA ALA A 290 -3.32 -13.32 -1.87
C ALA A 290 -4.18 -14.42 -1.21
N ALA A 291 -5.07 -14.06 -0.27
CA ALA A 291 -5.93 -15.03 0.39
C ALA A 291 -6.92 -15.71 -0.58
N HIS A 292 -7.45 -14.95 -1.55
CA HIS A 292 -8.33 -15.51 -2.57
C HIS A 292 -7.59 -16.54 -3.44
N ALA A 293 -6.40 -16.16 -3.91
CA ALA A 293 -5.55 -17.02 -4.72
C ALA A 293 -5.15 -18.32 -3.97
N ILE A 294 -4.93 -18.24 -2.66
CA ILE A 294 -4.69 -19.43 -1.83
C ILE A 294 -5.93 -20.32 -1.78
N VAL A 295 -7.10 -19.75 -1.46
CA VAL A 295 -8.34 -20.51 -1.27
C VAL A 295 -8.83 -21.15 -2.56
N GLN A 296 -8.68 -20.48 -3.71
CA GLN A 296 -8.99 -21.02 -5.03
C GLN A 296 -7.94 -22.01 -5.55
N GLY A 297 -6.77 -22.10 -4.90
CA GLY A 297 -5.66 -22.94 -5.34
C GLY A 297 -4.89 -22.39 -6.55
N ASP A 298 -5.01 -21.10 -6.83
CA ASP A 298 -4.30 -20.43 -7.93
C ASP A 298 -2.78 -20.36 -7.72
N LEU A 299 -2.30 -20.44 -6.47
CA LEU A 299 -0.88 -20.42 -6.12
C LEU A 299 -0.19 -21.79 -6.22
N ASP A 300 -0.90 -22.80 -6.73
CA ASP A 300 -0.45 -24.20 -6.73
C ASP A 300 -0.03 -24.67 -5.32
N HIS A 301 0.69 -25.78 -5.22
CA HIS A 301 1.12 -26.35 -3.94
C HIS A 301 2.34 -25.65 -3.30
N TYR A 302 2.95 -24.66 -3.97
CA TYR A 302 4.19 -24.04 -3.52
C TYR A 302 4.10 -22.52 -3.38
N TYR A 303 3.67 -22.10 -2.19
CA TYR A 303 3.84 -20.73 -1.73
C TYR A 303 4.44 -20.69 -0.32
N ARG A 304 5.14 -19.59 -0.02
CA ARG A 304 5.66 -19.28 1.32
C ARG A 304 4.79 -18.21 1.97
N LEU A 305 4.40 -18.43 3.23
CA LEU A 305 3.77 -17.41 4.06
C LEU A 305 4.82 -16.77 4.97
N LEU A 306 4.88 -15.45 4.93
CA LEU A 306 5.75 -14.63 5.77
C LEU A 306 4.90 -13.69 6.63
N ASP A 307 5.23 -13.61 7.91
CA ASP A 307 4.62 -12.66 8.84
C ASP A 307 5.21 -11.23 8.69
N GLU A 308 4.77 -10.30 9.56
CA GLU A 308 5.21 -8.90 9.59
C GLU A 308 6.70 -8.69 9.86
N ASP A 309 7.34 -9.65 10.53
CA ASP A 309 8.77 -9.67 10.77
C ASP A 309 9.51 -10.42 9.64
N GLY A 310 8.78 -10.89 8.62
CA GLY A 310 9.30 -11.71 7.53
C GLY A 310 9.73 -13.10 7.99
N LYS A 311 9.19 -13.60 9.12
CA LYS A 311 9.43 -14.97 9.56
C LYS A 311 8.44 -15.91 8.87
N PHE A 312 8.91 -17.13 8.61
CA PHE A 312 8.10 -18.16 7.98
C PHE A 312 6.97 -18.62 8.90
N VAL A 313 5.73 -18.51 8.39
CA VAL A 313 4.55 -19.09 9.00
C VAL A 313 4.37 -20.49 8.44
N SER A 314 4.82 -21.50 9.20
CA SER A 314 4.98 -22.87 8.68
C SER A 314 3.69 -23.52 8.21
N ARG A 315 2.56 -23.24 8.88
CA ARG A 315 1.23 -23.77 8.53
C ARG A 315 0.03 -22.94 8.97
N GLY A 316 0.19 -21.83 9.68
CA GLY A 316 -0.93 -20.93 10.07
C GLY A 316 -2.19 -21.69 10.52
N ILE A 317 -3.33 -21.36 9.91
CA ILE A 317 -4.64 -21.97 10.20
C ILE A 317 -4.71 -23.48 9.93
N TRP A 318 -3.93 -24.02 9.00
CA TRP A 318 -3.90 -25.46 8.68
C TRP A 318 -3.31 -26.31 9.81
N SER A 319 -2.52 -25.71 10.71
CA SER A 319 -2.04 -26.43 11.90
C SER A 319 -3.07 -26.49 13.02
N GLU A 320 -4.09 -25.63 12.96
CA GLU A 320 -5.12 -25.52 13.96
C GLU A 320 -6.38 -26.31 13.59
N ILE A 321 -6.63 -26.45 12.28
CA ILE A 321 -7.83 -27.05 11.72
C ILE A 321 -7.47 -28.34 10.98
N GLU A 322 -7.76 -29.47 11.59
CA GLU A 322 -7.58 -30.80 10.98
C GLU A 322 -8.49 -30.93 9.74
N GLY A 323 -7.96 -31.48 8.64
CA GLY A 323 -8.70 -31.70 7.38
C GLY A 323 -8.79 -30.49 6.45
N LEU A 324 -8.39 -29.28 6.87
CA LEU A 324 -8.48 -28.09 6.02
C LEU A 324 -7.69 -28.21 4.72
N ASP A 325 -6.56 -28.95 4.73
CA ASP A 325 -5.71 -29.14 3.56
C ASP A 325 -6.35 -29.96 2.42
N GLU A 326 -7.48 -30.64 2.69
CA GLU A 326 -8.27 -31.31 1.67
C GLU A 326 -9.09 -30.33 0.82
N TYR A 327 -9.38 -29.15 1.36
CA TYR A 327 -10.23 -28.13 0.74
C TYR A 327 -9.45 -26.93 0.24
N VAL A 328 -8.43 -26.54 1.00
CA VAL A 328 -7.65 -25.33 0.79
C VAL A 328 -6.16 -25.72 0.84
N PRO A 329 -5.41 -25.58 -0.27
CA PRO A 329 -4.01 -26.00 -0.31
C PRO A 329 -3.19 -25.38 0.83
N ALA A 330 -2.46 -26.21 1.57
CA ALA A 330 -1.55 -25.74 2.62
C ALA A 330 -0.26 -25.15 2.03
N PRO A 331 0.41 -24.21 2.72
CA PRO A 331 1.72 -23.74 2.31
C PRO A 331 2.72 -24.91 2.29
N ALA A 332 3.65 -24.88 1.34
CA ALA A 332 4.60 -25.96 1.17
C ALA A 332 5.46 -26.19 2.43
N THR A 333 5.44 -27.41 2.96
CA THR A 333 6.35 -27.82 4.04
C THR A 333 7.63 -28.46 3.52
N GLY A 334 7.62 -28.88 2.25
CA GLY A 334 8.70 -29.60 1.60
C GLY A 334 9.58 -28.71 0.71
N PRO A 335 10.66 -29.29 0.17
CA PRO A 335 11.33 -28.74 -0.98
C PRO A 335 10.35 -28.65 -2.17
N PRO A 336 10.36 -27.55 -2.94
CA PRO A 336 9.53 -27.41 -4.15
C PRO A 336 9.86 -28.42 -5.25
N ASP A 337 8.88 -28.73 -6.09
CA ASP A 337 9.08 -29.35 -7.39
C ASP A 337 9.63 -28.32 -8.41
N PRO A 338 10.50 -28.73 -9.35
CA PRO A 338 10.97 -27.86 -10.43
C PRO A 338 9.86 -27.25 -11.33
N THR A 339 8.65 -27.79 -11.30
CA THR A 339 7.50 -27.30 -12.07
C THR A 339 6.62 -26.29 -11.32
N ASP A 340 6.79 -26.16 -10.00
CA ASP A 340 5.98 -25.28 -9.18
C ASP A 340 6.28 -23.80 -9.45
N GLN A 341 5.26 -22.93 -9.44
CA GLN A 341 5.50 -21.48 -9.40
C GLN A 341 6.13 -21.06 -8.07
N ALA A 342 6.82 -19.91 -8.08
CA ALA A 342 7.55 -19.41 -6.94
C ALA A 342 6.83 -18.18 -6.36
N ASP A 343 5.77 -18.42 -5.59
CA ASP A 343 4.99 -17.38 -4.95
C ASP A 343 5.42 -17.16 -3.50
N VAL A 344 5.62 -15.89 -3.15
CA VAL A 344 5.86 -15.42 -1.79
C VAL A 344 4.65 -14.60 -1.38
N VAL A 345 3.96 -15.03 -0.33
CA VAL A 345 2.84 -14.31 0.25
C VAL A 345 3.30 -13.68 1.55
N VAL A 346 3.15 -12.37 1.64
CA VAL A 346 3.52 -11.58 2.82
C VAL A 346 2.29 -10.91 3.42
N GLY A 347 2.18 -10.93 4.74
CA GLY A 347 1.12 -10.25 5.47
C GLY A 347 1.38 -10.33 6.96
N HIS A 348 0.71 -9.52 7.75
CA HIS A 348 0.83 -9.59 9.21
C HIS A 348 0.17 -10.87 9.75
N SER A 349 0.69 -11.45 10.84
CA SER A 349 0.24 -12.75 11.37
C SER A 349 -1.27 -12.80 11.64
N ASP A 350 -1.80 -11.80 12.31
CA ASP A 350 -3.23 -11.70 12.63
C ASP A 350 -4.07 -11.46 11.37
N GLU A 351 -3.48 -10.77 10.38
CA GLU A 351 -4.12 -10.45 9.11
C GLU A 351 -4.18 -11.66 8.19
N LEU A 352 -3.08 -12.42 8.10
CA LEU A 352 -2.99 -13.69 7.42
C LEU A 352 -4.07 -14.62 7.96
N ARG A 353 -4.13 -14.79 9.28
CA ARG A 353 -5.13 -15.64 9.92
C ARG A 353 -6.54 -15.20 9.60
N TYR A 354 -6.83 -13.91 9.79
CA TYR A 354 -8.16 -13.37 9.66
C TYR A 354 -8.65 -13.35 8.20
N ALA A 355 -7.84 -12.82 7.28
CA ALA A 355 -8.19 -12.79 5.86
C ALA A 355 -8.32 -14.20 5.29
N LEU A 356 -7.39 -15.12 5.59
CA LEU A 356 -7.56 -16.51 5.17
C LEU A 356 -8.85 -17.12 5.74
N SER A 357 -9.12 -16.94 7.04
CA SER A 357 -10.35 -17.50 7.63
C SER A 357 -11.62 -16.98 6.94
N LEU A 358 -11.67 -15.68 6.63
CA LEU A 358 -12.79 -15.08 5.90
C LEU A 358 -12.97 -15.70 4.51
N TYR A 359 -11.90 -15.82 3.73
CA TYR A 359 -11.98 -16.40 2.38
C TYR A 359 -12.29 -17.90 2.42
N VAL A 360 -11.80 -18.65 3.40
CA VAL A 360 -12.15 -20.07 3.59
C VAL A 360 -13.64 -20.22 3.92
N ILE A 361 -14.17 -19.40 4.83
CA ILE A 361 -15.61 -19.42 5.15
C ILE A 361 -16.44 -19.07 3.92
N ASN A 362 -16.02 -18.08 3.13
CA ASN A 362 -16.71 -17.73 1.89
C ASN A 362 -16.75 -18.93 0.92
N GLU A 363 -15.62 -19.61 0.72
CA GLU A 363 -15.55 -20.79 -0.13
C GLU A 363 -16.42 -21.94 0.41
N PHE A 364 -16.48 -22.14 1.72
CA PHE A 364 -17.34 -23.15 2.33
C PHE A 364 -18.83 -22.84 2.16
N LEU A 365 -19.23 -21.57 2.24
CA LEU A 365 -20.59 -21.13 1.91
C LEU A 365 -20.90 -21.39 0.43
N ASP A 366 -19.97 -21.06 -0.47
CA ASP A 366 -20.13 -21.26 -1.92
C ASP A 366 -20.25 -22.76 -2.29
N ARG A 367 -19.59 -23.63 -1.52
CA ARG A 367 -19.69 -25.10 -1.65
C ARG A 367 -20.90 -25.71 -0.93
N GLY A 368 -21.62 -24.94 -0.14
CA GLY A 368 -22.74 -25.42 0.69
C GLY A 368 -22.32 -26.29 1.88
N MET A 369 -21.06 -26.17 2.32
CA MET A 369 -20.53 -26.82 3.53
C MET A 369 -20.87 -26.04 4.81
N LEU A 370 -21.21 -24.76 4.67
CA LEU A 370 -21.71 -23.91 5.74
C LEU A 370 -23.11 -23.42 5.39
N ASP A 371 -24.02 -23.44 6.36
CA ASP A 371 -25.30 -22.75 6.24
C ASP A 371 -25.07 -21.24 6.51
N PRO A 372 -25.54 -20.34 5.63
CA PRO A 372 -25.49 -18.90 5.88
C PRO A 372 -26.09 -18.48 7.23
N ASP A 373 -27.06 -19.24 7.76
CA ASP A 373 -27.71 -18.98 9.06
C ASP A 373 -26.80 -19.30 10.27
N ASP A 374 -25.71 -20.07 10.07
CA ASP A 374 -24.72 -20.36 11.12
C ASP A 374 -23.68 -19.23 11.30
N ILE A 375 -23.59 -18.33 10.31
CA ILE A 375 -22.70 -17.19 10.35
C ILE A 375 -23.33 -16.07 11.20
N TYR A 376 -22.55 -15.48 12.11
CA TYR A 376 -23.02 -14.39 12.94
C TYR A 376 -23.57 -13.22 12.08
N GLU A 377 -24.75 -12.71 12.44
CA GLU A 377 -25.43 -11.64 11.69
C GLU A 377 -24.57 -10.39 11.49
N ASP A 378 -23.68 -10.08 12.44
CA ASP A 378 -22.74 -8.95 12.37
C ASP A 378 -21.56 -9.17 11.41
N THR A 379 -21.44 -10.36 10.83
CA THR A 379 -20.44 -10.70 9.80
C THR A 379 -20.99 -10.49 8.39
N TRP A 380 -22.30 -10.34 8.23
CA TRP A 380 -22.92 -10.08 6.94
C TRP A 380 -23.03 -8.59 6.65
N VAL A 381 -22.85 -8.24 5.39
CA VAL A 381 -23.22 -6.94 4.82
C VAL A 381 -24.11 -7.18 3.62
N GLU A 382 -25.21 -6.42 3.56
CA GLU A 382 -26.10 -6.42 2.41
C GLU A 382 -25.54 -5.48 1.34
N GLY A 383 -25.19 -6.03 0.18
CA GLY A 383 -24.75 -5.28 -0.98
C GLY A 383 -25.87 -4.41 -1.59
N PRO A 384 -25.53 -3.52 -2.53
CA PRO A 384 -26.50 -2.64 -3.18
C PRO A 384 -27.60 -3.36 -3.97
N ASP A 385 -27.39 -4.63 -4.31
CA ASP A 385 -28.34 -5.53 -4.96
C ASP A 385 -29.17 -6.40 -3.99
N GLY A 386 -28.91 -6.28 -2.68
CA GLY A 386 -29.53 -7.09 -1.63
C GLY A 386 -28.82 -8.42 -1.39
N GLU A 387 -27.71 -8.72 -2.07
CA GLU A 387 -26.93 -9.93 -1.79
C GLU A 387 -26.15 -9.77 -0.49
N ARG A 388 -26.23 -10.76 0.39
CA ARG A 388 -25.44 -10.77 1.62
C ARG A 388 -24.03 -11.26 1.31
N GLN A 389 -23.04 -10.47 1.66
CA GLN A 389 -21.63 -10.81 1.52
C GLN A 389 -20.97 -10.82 2.89
N LEU A 390 -19.98 -11.70 3.07
CA LEU A 390 -19.19 -11.68 4.29
C LEU A 390 -18.36 -10.40 4.35
N MET A 391 -18.63 -9.59 5.36
CA MET A 391 -17.86 -8.41 5.66
C MET A 391 -16.59 -8.80 6.39
N LYS A 392 -15.50 -8.14 6.02
CA LYS A 392 -14.29 -8.01 6.81
C LYS A 392 -14.59 -7.15 8.07
N ASN A 393 -15.45 -7.65 8.99
CA ASN A 393 -15.82 -6.96 10.23
C ASN A 393 -14.60 -6.85 11.14
N ARG A 394 -14.12 -5.63 11.36
CA ARG A 394 -12.99 -5.31 12.25
C ARG A 394 -13.38 -4.45 13.45
N GLN A 395 -14.59 -4.60 14.01
CA GLN A 395 -14.87 -4.14 15.38
C GLN A 395 -14.05 -4.90 16.46
N GLY A 396 -12.86 -5.44 16.11
CA GLY A 396 -12.04 -6.30 16.97
C GLY A 396 -12.58 -7.72 17.16
N ARG A 397 -13.73 -8.07 16.58
CA ARG A 397 -14.22 -9.46 16.57
C ARG A 397 -13.58 -10.21 15.42
N MET A 398 -12.41 -10.79 15.69
CA MET A 398 -11.82 -11.77 14.80
C MET A 398 -12.84 -12.88 14.53
N ILE A 399 -13.12 -13.15 13.25
CA ILE A 399 -13.86 -14.35 12.88
C ILE A 399 -12.96 -15.52 13.27
N GLY A 400 -13.37 -16.23 14.33
CA GLY A 400 -12.63 -17.37 14.83
C GLY A 400 -12.65 -18.52 13.82
N THR A 401 -11.70 -19.43 13.96
CA THR A 401 -11.63 -20.67 13.16
C THR A 401 -12.75 -21.66 13.50
N ASN A 402 -13.57 -21.39 14.52
CA ASN A 402 -14.65 -22.27 14.98
C ASN A 402 -15.68 -22.59 13.89
N LEU A 403 -16.03 -21.63 13.03
CA LEU A 403 -16.98 -21.87 11.93
C LEU A 403 -16.39 -22.84 10.90
N ILE A 404 -15.07 -22.74 10.64
CA ILE A 404 -14.37 -23.64 9.73
C ILE A 404 -14.29 -25.06 10.35
N HIS A 405 -14.04 -25.16 11.66
CA HIS A 405 -14.10 -26.45 12.36
C HIS A 405 -15.47 -27.11 12.24
N GLN A 406 -16.55 -26.36 12.51
CA GLN A 406 -17.92 -26.87 12.43
C GLN A 406 -18.22 -27.42 11.04
N ALA A 407 -17.87 -26.67 9.99
CA ALA A 407 -18.08 -27.08 8.60
C ALA A 407 -17.42 -28.43 8.26
N LEU A 408 -16.21 -28.67 8.79
CA LEU A 408 -15.46 -29.89 8.54
C LEU A 408 -15.97 -31.07 9.38
N GLU A 409 -16.43 -30.84 10.62
CA GLU A 409 -16.99 -31.89 11.48
C GLU A 409 -18.36 -32.41 11.01
N ASP A 410 -19.13 -31.57 10.31
CA ASP A 410 -20.45 -31.94 9.78
C ASP A 410 -20.34 -32.74 8.47
N ASP A 411 -19.32 -32.49 7.63
CA ASP A 411 -19.09 -33.23 6.37
C ASP A 411 -18.68 -34.70 6.61
N ASP A 412 -17.96 -34.99 7.70
CA ASP A 412 -17.56 -36.36 8.08
C ASP A 412 -18.73 -37.29 8.48
N GLN A 413 -19.95 -36.75 8.63
CA GLN A 413 -21.12 -37.49 9.13
C GLN A 413 -22.05 -38.00 8.02
N ASP A 414 -21.88 -37.57 6.78
CA ASP A 414 -22.66 -37.99 5.60
C ASP A 414 -21.92 -39.05 4.75
#